data_AF-A0A953U3D1-F1
#
_entry.id   AF-A0A953U3D1-F1
#
_cell.length_a   1.000
_cell.length_b   1.000
_cell.length_c   1.000
_cell.angle_alpha   90.00
_cell.angle_beta   90.00
_cell.angle_gamma   90.00
#
_symmetry.space_group_name_H-M   'P 1'
#
loop_
_entity.id
_entity.type
_entity.pdbx_description
1 polymer ?
#
loop_
_entity_poly.entity_id
_entity_poly.type
_entity_poly.pdbx_seq_one_letter_code
_entity_poly.pdbx_strand_id
1 'polypeptide(L)'
;MREALEAALSRTEFWLQVFAVVVAVGVTGEAIFGVRLWLMGRRLRAIQQSEDLKNRTEIARLRAEAEGERLARVEIEEQLIRQGSRAALLYGENRMRLIEQLKAFAGQKVEVRYCGTSLNQYFVDDEVMSVAMLLHLVFSESGWFV
;
A
#
# COMPACT_ATOMS: atom_id res chain seq x y z
N MET A 1 55.93 -70.22 15.30
CA MET A 1 55.56 -69.29 14.21
C MET A 1 54.09 -69.42 13.79
N ARG A 2 53.54 -70.65 13.66
CA ARG A 2 52.11 -70.87 13.34
C ARG A 2 51.14 -70.38 14.44
N GLU A 3 51.41 -70.69 15.71
CA GLU A 3 50.56 -70.25 16.83
C GLU A 3 50.45 -68.72 16.99
N ALA A 4 51.56 -68.00 16.77
CA ALA A 4 51.57 -66.53 16.79
C ALA A 4 50.78 -65.93 15.61
N LEU A 5 50.73 -66.65 14.47
CA LEU A 5 49.96 -66.26 13.30
C LEU A 5 48.45 -66.46 13.53
N GLU A 6 48.07 -67.58 14.15
CA GLU A 6 46.68 -67.91 14.50
C GLU A 6 46.12 -66.97 15.57
N ALA A 7 46.93 -66.58 16.57
CA ALA A 7 46.55 -65.59 17.57
C ALA A 7 46.38 -64.18 16.97
N ALA A 8 47.19 -63.83 15.95
CA ALA A 8 47.04 -62.57 15.24
C ALA A 8 45.78 -62.57 14.36
N LEU A 9 45.49 -63.69 13.69
CA LEU A 9 44.31 -63.87 12.85
C LEU A 9 43.01 -63.76 13.65
N SER A 10 42.91 -64.43 14.80
CA SER A 10 41.71 -64.36 15.65
C SER A 10 41.48 -62.96 16.22
N ARG A 11 42.56 -62.24 16.54
CA ARG A 11 42.48 -60.85 17.00
C ARG A 11 41.99 -59.91 15.89
N THR A 12 42.45 -60.08 14.65
CA THR A 12 41.97 -59.28 13.53
C THR A 12 40.52 -59.60 13.18
N GLU A 13 40.11 -60.87 13.26
CA GLU A 13 38.74 -61.30 13.01
C GLU A 13 37.76 -60.68 14.02
N PHE A 14 38.14 -60.63 15.30
CA PHE A 14 37.36 -59.94 16.34
C PHE A 14 37.18 -58.44 16.03
N TRP A 15 38.25 -57.74 15.67
CA TRP A 15 38.17 -56.30 15.35
C TRP A 15 37.37 -56.03 14.08
N LEU A 16 37.45 -56.90 13.07
CA LEU A 16 36.64 -56.81 11.86
C LEU A 16 35.15 -56.93 12.18
N GLN A 17 34.76 -57.84 13.09
CA GLN A 17 33.37 -57.99 13.49
C GLN A 17 32.85 -56.77 14.26
N VAL A 18 33.64 -56.22 15.18
CA VAL A 18 33.28 -54.99 15.90
C VAL A 18 33.13 -53.81 14.93
N PHE A 19 34.05 -53.65 13.98
CA PHE A 19 33.97 -52.62 12.96
C PHE A 19 32.71 -52.75 12.10
N ALA A 20 32.37 -53.96 11.67
CA ALA A 20 31.17 -54.22 10.88
C ALA A 20 29.89 -53.79 11.61
N VAL A 21 29.80 -54.04 12.93
CA VAL A 21 28.65 -53.61 13.74
C VAL A 21 28.57 -52.08 13.83
N VAL A 22 29.69 -51.41 14.07
CA VAL A 22 29.73 -49.93 14.15
C VAL A 22 29.31 -49.30 12.83
N VAL A 23 29.80 -49.83 11.71
CA VAL A 23 29.41 -49.37 10.36
C VAL A 23 27.91 -49.61 10.12
N ALA A 24 27.39 -50.80 10.47
CA ALA A 24 25.98 -51.11 10.29
C ALA A 24 25.07 -50.15 11.08
N VAL A 25 25.44 -49.81 12.31
CA VAL A 25 24.71 -48.83 13.14
C VAL A 25 24.79 -47.44 12.52
N GLY A 26 25.97 -47.03 12.03
CA GLY A 26 26.15 -45.75 11.34
C GLY A 26 25.26 -45.60 10.11
N VAL A 27 25.31 -46.56 9.19
CA VAL A 27 24.52 -46.56 7.95
C VAL A 27 23.01 -46.60 8.25
N THR A 28 22.59 -47.36 9.26
CA THR A 28 21.18 -47.42 9.67
C THR A 28 20.71 -46.09 10.26
N GLY A 29 21.54 -45.43 11.08
CA GLY A 29 21.26 -44.11 11.64
C GLY A 29 21.09 -43.05 10.55
N GLU A 30 21.98 -43.04 9.56
CA GLU A 30 21.91 -42.11 8.43
C GLU A 30 20.65 -42.32 7.57
N ALA A 31 20.26 -43.57 7.31
CA ALA A 31 19.06 -43.87 6.54
C ALA A 31 17.79 -43.33 7.22
N ILE A 32 17.65 -43.52 8.54
CA ILE A 32 16.51 -43.02 9.31
C ILE A 32 16.49 -41.48 9.30
N PHE A 33 17.66 -40.86 9.50
CA PHE A 33 17.77 -39.40 9.54
C PHE A 33 17.45 -38.78 8.17
N GLY A 34 17.92 -39.40 7.07
CA GLY A 34 17.61 -38.98 5.70
C GLY A 34 16.13 -39.03 5.37
N VAL A 35 15.44 -40.12 5.74
CA VAL A 35 13.98 -40.26 5.54
C VAL A 35 13.22 -39.19 6.34
N ARG A 36 13.64 -38.92 7.58
CA ARG A 36 13.01 -37.90 8.43
C ARG A 36 13.18 -36.49 7.84
N LEU A 37 14.39 -36.15 7.39
CA LEU A 37 14.70 -34.88 6.71
C LEU A 37 13.87 -34.70 5.43
N TRP A 38 13.75 -35.76 4.63
CA TRP A 38 12.94 -35.72 3.41
C TRP A 38 11.46 -35.46 3.71
N LEU A 39 10.92 -36.12 4.75
CA LEU A 39 9.54 -35.91 5.18
C LEU A 39 9.30 -34.47 5.69
N MET A 40 10.23 -33.93 6.48
CA MET A 40 10.15 -32.55 6.97
C MET A 40 10.25 -31.53 5.83
N GLY A 41 11.16 -31.76 4.86
CA GLY A 41 11.29 -30.91 3.67
C GLY A 41 10.05 -30.93 2.77
N ARG A 42 9.26 -32.01 2.77
CA ARG A 42 7.94 -32.03 2.10
C ARG A 42 6.91 -31.17 2.84
N ARG A 43 6.88 -31.22 4.17
CA ARG A 43 5.95 -30.41 4.99
C ARG A 43 6.24 -28.91 4.86
N LEU A 44 7.52 -28.52 4.93
CA LEU A 44 7.96 -27.13 4.74
C LEU A 44 7.53 -26.59 3.38
N ARG A 45 7.77 -27.36 2.30
CA ARG A 45 7.34 -26.97 0.95
C ARG A 45 5.83 -26.79 0.82
N ALA A 46 5.04 -27.67 1.44
CA ALA A 46 3.59 -27.55 1.41
C ALA A 46 3.09 -26.30 2.14
N ILE A 47 3.66 -25.98 3.30
CA ILE A 47 3.33 -24.76 4.06
C ILE A 47 3.73 -23.52 3.25
N GLN A 48 4.96 -23.50 2.73
CA GLN A 48 5.49 -22.38 1.96
C GLN A 48 4.66 -22.11 0.70
N GLN A 49 4.22 -23.17 0.00
CA GLN A 49 3.30 -23.02 -1.13
C GLN A 49 1.96 -22.42 -0.73
N SER A 50 1.42 -22.80 0.44
CA SER A 50 0.16 -22.25 0.93
C SER A 50 0.28 -20.78 1.34
N GLU A 51 1.42 -20.38 1.92
CA GLU A 51 1.71 -18.98 2.26
C GLU A 51 1.96 -18.14 1.02
N ASP A 52 2.71 -18.66 0.04
CA ASP A 52 2.95 -17.98 -1.23
C ASP A 52 1.63 -17.74 -1.99
N LEU A 53 0.71 -18.69 -1.98
CA LEU A 53 -0.62 -18.52 -2.57
C LEU A 53 -1.42 -17.43 -1.86
N LYS A 54 -1.45 -17.44 -0.51
CA LYS A 54 -2.13 -16.39 0.28
C LYS A 54 -1.54 -15.01 0.01
N ASN A 55 -0.21 -14.89 0.07
CA ASN A 55 0.51 -13.65 -0.19
C ASN A 55 0.21 -13.14 -1.61
N ARG A 56 0.21 -14.02 -2.62
CA ARG A 56 -0.16 -13.63 -3.99
C ARG A 56 -1.59 -13.13 -4.09
N THR A 57 -2.55 -13.78 -3.43
CA THR A 57 -3.95 -13.33 -3.43
C THR A 57 -4.11 -12.00 -2.72
N GLU A 58 -3.41 -11.77 -1.62
CA GLU A 58 -3.48 -10.52 -0.88
C GLU A 58 -2.82 -9.37 -1.63
N ILE A 59 -1.66 -9.62 -2.26
CA ILE A 59 -1.02 -8.65 -3.17
C ILE A 59 -1.92 -8.31 -4.34
N ALA A 60 -2.60 -9.29 -4.94
CA ALA A 60 -3.54 -9.06 -6.03
C ALA A 60 -4.73 -8.20 -5.57
N ARG A 61 -5.28 -8.47 -4.38
CA ARG A 61 -6.35 -7.67 -3.78
C ARG A 61 -5.93 -6.23 -3.53
N LEU A 62 -4.78 -6.04 -2.86
CA LEU A 62 -4.24 -4.71 -2.56
C LEU A 62 -3.92 -3.91 -3.82
N ARG A 63 -3.42 -4.57 -4.88
CA ARG A 63 -3.21 -3.91 -6.19
C ARG A 63 -4.53 -3.48 -6.84
N ALA A 64 -5.56 -4.33 -6.78
CA ALA A 64 -6.86 -3.97 -7.33
C ALA A 64 -7.50 -2.79 -6.57
N GLU A 65 -7.36 -2.77 -5.25
CA GLU A 65 -7.79 -1.66 -4.40
C GLU A 65 -7.02 -0.37 -4.70
N ALA A 66 -5.69 -0.44 -4.78
CA ALA A 66 -4.84 0.71 -5.12
C ALA A 66 -5.12 1.26 -6.53
N GLU A 67 -5.36 0.41 -7.53
CA GLU A 67 -5.77 0.88 -8.86
C GLU A 67 -7.17 1.51 -8.83
N GLY A 68 -8.11 0.96 -8.05
CA GLY A 68 -9.42 1.55 -7.84
C GLY A 68 -9.34 2.95 -7.22
N GLU A 69 -8.54 3.12 -6.17
CA GLU A 69 -8.27 4.43 -5.56
C GLU A 69 -7.59 5.39 -6.53
N ARG A 70 -6.62 4.90 -7.32
CA ARG A 70 -5.93 5.72 -8.32
C ARG A 70 -6.90 6.22 -9.39
N LEU A 71 -7.79 5.37 -9.88
CA LEU A 71 -8.83 5.75 -10.85
C LEU A 71 -9.80 6.77 -10.25
N ALA A 72 -10.26 6.55 -9.02
CA ALA A 72 -11.12 7.51 -8.33
C ALA A 72 -10.44 8.87 -8.14
N ARG A 73 -9.13 8.89 -7.81
CA ARG A 73 -8.34 10.12 -7.70
C ARG A 73 -8.25 10.85 -9.04
N VAL A 74 -8.00 10.12 -10.13
CA VAL A 74 -7.94 10.71 -11.49
C VAL A 74 -9.30 11.26 -11.90
N GLU A 75 -10.40 10.57 -11.59
CA GLU A 75 -11.75 11.06 -11.87
C GLU A 75 -12.05 12.36 -11.11
N ILE A 76 -11.73 12.42 -9.82
CA ILE A 76 -11.88 13.63 -9.00
C ILE A 76 -11.01 14.77 -9.56
N GLU A 77 -9.78 14.46 -9.95
CA GLU A 77 -8.85 15.43 -10.55
C GLU A 77 -9.39 15.97 -11.89
N GLU A 78 -9.96 15.10 -12.73
CA GLU A 78 -10.61 15.51 -13.97
C GLU A 78 -11.85 16.38 -13.72
N GLN A 79 -12.67 16.04 -12.73
CA GLN A 79 -13.82 16.86 -12.33
C GLN A 79 -13.38 18.24 -11.84
N LEU A 80 -12.31 18.32 -11.05
CA LEU A 80 -11.72 19.59 -10.61
C LEU A 80 -11.20 20.42 -11.79
N ILE A 81 -10.49 19.79 -12.73
CA ILE A 81 -10.00 20.46 -13.95
C ILE A 81 -11.17 20.98 -14.79
N ARG A 82 -12.24 20.18 -14.97
CA ARG A 82 -13.43 20.56 -15.74
C ARG A 82 -14.21 21.70 -15.08
N GLN A 83 -14.30 21.72 -13.75
CA GLN A 83 -14.91 22.84 -13.02
C GLN A 83 -14.07 24.12 -13.12
N GLY A 84 -12.77 23.98 -13.37
CA GLY A 84 -11.84 25.10 -13.46
C GLY A 84 -11.66 25.82 -12.13
N SER A 85 -10.98 26.96 -12.16
CA SER A 85 -10.85 27.81 -10.97
C SER A 85 -12.23 28.33 -10.56
N ARG A 86 -12.60 28.20 -9.28
CA ARG A 86 -13.88 28.74 -8.78
C ARG A 86 -13.97 30.25 -8.97
N ALA A 87 -12.84 30.95 -8.92
CA ALA A 87 -12.78 32.37 -9.22
C ALA A 87 -13.15 32.64 -10.68
N ALA A 88 -12.74 31.77 -11.63
CA ALA A 88 -13.06 31.91 -13.05
C ALA A 88 -14.57 31.92 -13.33
N LEU A 89 -15.38 31.22 -12.51
CA LEU A 89 -16.85 31.24 -12.61
C LEU A 89 -17.45 32.63 -12.31
N LEU A 90 -16.71 33.49 -11.62
CA LEU A 90 -17.12 34.85 -11.28
C LEU A 90 -16.53 35.91 -12.23
N TYR A 91 -16.10 35.51 -13.44
CA TYR A 91 -15.71 36.40 -14.53
C TYR A 91 -16.63 36.26 -15.76
N GLY A 92 -16.49 37.20 -16.70
CA GLY A 92 -17.14 37.15 -18.01
C GLY A 92 -18.67 37.10 -17.95
N GLU A 93 -19.27 36.30 -18.83
CA GLU A 93 -20.72 36.17 -18.94
C GLU A 93 -21.39 35.61 -17.68
N ASN A 94 -20.73 34.68 -16.98
CA ASN A 94 -21.27 34.08 -15.76
C ASN A 94 -21.43 35.12 -14.66
N ARG A 95 -20.45 36.01 -14.50
CA ARG A 95 -20.52 37.16 -13.60
C ARG A 95 -21.68 38.08 -13.94
N MET A 96 -21.82 38.43 -15.22
CA MET A 96 -22.88 39.33 -15.68
C MET A 96 -24.27 38.74 -15.41
N ARG A 97 -24.44 37.45 -15.69
CA ARG A 97 -25.67 36.71 -15.41
C ARG A 97 -25.99 36.69 -13.91
N LEU A 98 -24.99 36.47 -13.07
CA LEU A 98 -25.13 36.49 -11.63
C LEU A 98 -25.55 37.87 -11.11
N ILE A 99 -24.89 38.94 -11.58
CA ILE A 99 -25.25 40.32 -11.23
C ILE A 99 -26.69 40.63 -11.64
N GLU A 100 -27.08 40.26 -12.86
CA GLU A 100 -28.44 40.51 -13.36
C GLU A 100 -29.51 39.82 -12.49
N GLN A 101 -29.26 38.59 -12.07
CA GLN A 101 -30.16 37.86 -11.17
C GLN A 101 -30.20 38.49 -9.76
N LEU A 102 -29.06 38.97 -9.27
CA LEU A 102 -28.96 39.56 -7.93
C LEU A 102 -29.56 40.97 -7.84
N LYS A 103 -29.70 41.70 -8.95
CA LYS A 103 -30.35 43.02 -8.99
C LYS A 103 -31.79 43.01 -8.49
N ALA A 104 -32.51 41.89 -8.61
CA ALA A 104 -33.85 41.74 -8.06
C ALA A 104 -33.91 41.91 -6.53
N PHE A 105 -32.76 41.81 -5.86
CA PHE A 105 -32.59 41.91 -4.42
C PHE A 105 -31.77 43.14 -3.99
N ALA A 106 -31.63 44.14 -4.88
CA ALA A 106 -30.87 45.35 -4.59
C ALA A 106 -31.36 46.07 -3.31
N GLY A 107 -30.44 46.69 -2.58
CA GLY A 107 -30.69 47.38 -1.32
C GLY A 107 -30.65 46.48 -0.07
N GLN A 108 -30.46 45.17 -0.23
CA GLN A 108 -30.23 44.26 0.90
C GLN A 108 -28.80 44.36 1.42
N LYS A 109 -28.62 44.09 2.71
CA LYS A 109 -27.31 43.99 3.35
C LYS A 109 -26.78 42.57 3.21
N VAL A 110 -25.53 42.42 2.79
CA VAL A 110 -24.83 41.13 2.69
C VAL A 110 -23.50 41.18 3.40
N GLU A 111 -23.09 40.07 3.97
CA GLU A 111 -21.79 39.91 4.60
C GLU A 111 -21.07 38.74 3.93
N VAL A 112 -19.87 39.00 3.40
CA VAL A 112 -19.01 37.96 2.82
C VAL A 112 -17.98 37.55 3.86
N ARG A 113 -18.08 36.31 4.35
CA ARG A 113 -17.10 35.71 5.27
C ARG A 113 -16.34 34.62 4.54
N TYR A 114 -15.02 34.62 4.69
CA TYR A 114 -14.17 33.51 4.28
C TYR A 114 -13.41 32.97 5.49
N CYS A 115 -13.13 31.67 5.48
CA CYS A 115 -12.36 31.00 6.51
C CYS A 115 -11.00 30.64 5.94
N GLY A 116 -9.96 31.38 6.34
CA GLY A 116 -8.57 31.01 6.07
C GLY A 116 -8.00 30.24 7.26
N THR A 117 -7.58 29.00 7.06
CA THR A 117 -6.79 28.27 8.06
C THR A 117 -5.30 28.46 7.78
N SER A 118 -4.57 29.12 8.68
CA SER A 118 -3.11 29.19 8.58
C SER A 118 -2.47 28.00 9.31
N LEU A 119 -1.94 27.03 8.58
CA LEU A 119 -0.91 26.13 9.12
C LEU A 119 0.43 26.87 9.02
N ASN A 120 0.94 27.37 10.15
CA ASN A 120 2.25 28.05 10.30
C ASN A 120 2.39 29.51 9.83
N GLN A 121 1.38 30.39 10.01
CA GLN A 121 1.46 31.83 9.65
C GLN A 121 1.73 32.15 8.16
N TYR A 122 1.90 31.14 7.31
CA TYR A 122 1.86 31.31 5.87
C TYR A 122 0.40 31.26 5.40
N PHE A 123 -0.05 32.33 4.77
CA PHE A 123 -1.33 32.37 4.06
C PHE A 123 -1.26 31.37 2.90
N VAL A 124 -1.84 30.18 3.09
CA VAL A 124 -2.12 29.26 1.99
C VAL A 124 -3.60 29.40 1.67
N ASP A 125 -3.97 30.48 0.98
CA ASP A 125 -5.32 30.63 0.44
C ASP A 125 -5.37 31.66 -0.70
N ASP A 126 -5.16 31.19 -1.93
CA ASP A 126 -5.21 32.05 -3.13
C ASP A 126 -6.62 32.03 -3.77
N GLU A 127 -7.28 30.87 -3.82
CA GLU A 127 -8.59 30.76 -4.48
C GLU A 127 -9.77 31.25 -3.64
N VAL A 128 -9.85 30.94 -2.34
CA VAL A 128 -11.03 31.31 -1.54
C VAL A 128 -11.03 32.81 -1.29
N MET A 129 -9.87 33.40 -1.04
CA MET A 129 -9.69 34.85 -0.98
C MET A 129 -10.11 35.50 -2.30
N SER A 130 -9.62 35.01 -3.44
CA SER A 130 -9.97 35.55 -4.76
C SER A 130 -11.48 35.50 -5.01
N VAL A 131 -12.14 34.39 -4.68
CA VAL A 131 -13.60 34.26 -4.77
C VAL A 131 -14.31 35.25 -3.84
N ALA A 132 -13.88 35.37 -2.58
CA ALA A 132 -14.49 36.29 -1.62
C ALA A 132 -14.38 37.75 -2.07
N MET A 133 -13.22 38.15 -2.59
CA MET A 133 -13.02 39.48 -3.16
C MET A 133 -13.90 39.72 -4.39
N LEU A 134 -14.03 38.73 -5.27
CA LEU A 134 -14.91 38.84 -6.45
C LEU A 134 -16.39 38.90 -6.08
N LEU A 135 -16.82 38.17 -5.05
CA LEU A 135 -18.19 38.24 -4.54
C LEU A 135 -18.51 39.62 -3.99
N HIS A 136 -17.60 40.25 -3.24
CA HIS A 136 -17.74 41.64 -2.81
C HIS A 136 -18.04 42.58 -3.99
N LEU A 137 -17.30 42.42 -5.09
CA LEU A 137 -17.49 43.21 -6.31
C LEU A 137 -18.85 42.94 -6.97
N VAL A 138 -19.24 41.66 -7.09
CA VAL A 138 -20.52 41.25 -7.66
C VAL A 138 -21.70 41.83 -6.87
N PHE A 139 -21.68 41.74 -5.55
CA PHE A 139 -22.75 42.27 -4.71
C PHE A 139 -22.86 43.79 -4.80
N SER A 140 -21.71 44.49 -4.78
CA SER A 140 -21.67 45.95 -4.95
C SER A 140 -22.29 46.38 -6.29
N GLU A 141 -21.93 45.73 -7.40
CA GLU A 141 -22.49 46.03 -8.73
C GLU A 141 -23.96 45.62 -8.89
N SER A 142 -24.42 44.69 -8.06
CA SER A 142 -25.83 44.30 -7.99
C SER A 142 -26.68 45.27 -7.15
N GLY A 143 -26.07 46.29 -6.54
CA GLY A 143 -26.76 47.30 -5.74
C GLY A 143 -27.00 46.88 -4.28
N TRP A 144 -26.24 45.90 -3.77
CA TRP A 144 -26.32 45.47 -2.38
C TRP A 144 -25.37 46.30 -1.51
N PHE A 145 -25.69 46.42 -0.21
CA PHE A 145 -24.81 47.02 0.78
C PHE A 145 -23.90 45.94 1.35
N VAL A 146 -22.62 46.01 1.00
CA VAL A 146 -21.59 45.04 1.38
C VAL A 146 -20.67 45.62 2.46
#